data_AF-A0A494ZUF3-F1
#
_entry.id   AF-A0A494ZUF3-F1
#
_cell.length_a   1.000
_cell.length_b   1.000
_cell.length_c   1.000
_cell.angle_alpha   90.00
_cell.angle_beta   90.00
_cell.angle_gamma   90.00
#
_symmetry.space_group_name_H-M   'P 1'
#
loop_
_entity.id
_entity.type
_entity.pdbx_description
1 polymer ?
#
loop_
_entity_poly.entity_id
_entity_poly.type
_entity_poly.pdbx_seq_one_letter_code
_entity_poly.pdbx_strand_id
1 'polypeptide(L)'
;MKLDWRGCMVRDNWKVTGDGLWIAKTMKGCRIGFTPKVVAKMGNIRFMELLTIGEIEEGEPLLIVETLKAVHEISVPISGEIVSINKKVFESPELLTDQAWIIQMTNVKDMEYQKLPDYKQVEWQIG
;
A
#
# COMPACT_ATOMS: atom_id res chain seq x y z
N MET A 1 18.00 12.61 -4.26
CA MET A 1 17.36 11.29 -4.46
C MET A 1 18.49 10.28 -4.62
N LYS A 2 18.54 9.21 -3.80
CA LYS A 2 19.60 8.19 -3.91
C LYS A 2 19.01 6.92 -4.53
N LEU A 3 19.69 6.42 -5.56
CA LEU A 3 19.44 5.12 -6.18
C LEU A 3 20.51 4.16 -5.66
N ASP A 4 20.19 2.89 -5.51
CA ASP A 4 21.20 1.87 -5.28
C ASP A 4 21.95 1.53 -6.58
N TRP A 5 22.94 0.63 -6.49
CA TRP A 5 23.79 0.22 -7.61
C TRP A 5 23.04 -0.53 -8.72
N ARG A 6 21.77 -0.90 -8.51
CA ARG A 6 20.87 -1.51 -9.52
C ARG A 6 19.93 -0.48 -10.14
N GLY A 7 20.01 0.79 -9.75
CA GLY A 7 19.07 1.82 -10.15
C GLY A 7 17.72 1.70 -9.44
N CYS A 8 17.61 0.90 -8.37
CA CYS A 8 16.41 0.79 -7.57
C CYS A 8 16.35 1.94 -6.55
N MET A 9 15.16 2.50 -6.35
CA MET A 9 14.96 3.55 -5.35
C MET A 9 15.27 3.03 -3.95
N VAL A 10 16.03 3.81 -3.20
CA VAL A 10 16.40 3.55 -1.80
C VAL A 10 15.15 3.77 -0.92
N ARG A 11 14.45 2.69 -0.52
CA ARG A 11 13.16 2.65 0.22
C ARG A 11 13.30 2.91 1.74
N ASP A 12 14.23 3.78 2.14
CA ASP A 12 14.71 3.90 3.53
C ASP A 12 13.64 4.38 4.53
N ASN A 13 12.61 5.05 4.04
CA ASN A 13 11.56 5.68 4.87
C ASN A 13 10.17 5.07 4.63
N TRP A 14 10.11 3.85 4.10
CA TRP A 14 8.85 3.13 3.96
C TRP A 14 8.60 2.29 5.19
N LYS A 15 7.36 2.32 5.67
CA LYS A 15 6.84 1.36 6.64
C LYS A 15 6.16 0.22 5.90
N VAL A 16 6.06 -0.93 6.54
CA VAL A 16 5.30 -2.08 6.01
C VAL A 16 4.36 -2.64 7.05
N THR A 17 3.32 -3.32 6.58
CA THR A 17 2.26 -3.90 7.41
C THR A 17 2.31 -5.42 7.33
N GLY A 18 1.71 -6.12 8.31
CA GLY A 18 1.59 -7.58 8.29
C GLY A 18 0.85 -8.10 7.05
N ASP A 19 -0.12 -7.34 6.56
CA ASP A 19 -0.91 -7.65 5.36
C ASP A 19 -0.19 -7.34 4.04
N GLY A 20 1.08 -6.93 4.12
CA GLY A 20 1.92 -6.69 2.95
C GLY A 20 1.57 -5.42 2.19
N LEU A 21 1.15 -4.37 2.92
CA LEU A 21 1.10 -3.01 2.42
C LEU A 21 2.41 -2.28 2.76
N TRP A 22 2.79 -1.32 1.92
CA TRP A 22 3.81 -0.33 2.26
C TRP A 22 3.16 1.03 2.47
N ILE A 23 3.79 1.85 3.31
CA ILE A 23 3.36 3.21 3.63
C ILE A 23 4.54 4.17 3.50
N ALA A 24 4.43 5.13 2.59
CA ALA A 24 5.45 6.11 2.28
C ALA A 24 5.00 7.51 2.68
N LYS A 25 5.76 8.18 3.58
CA LYS A 25 5.52 9.60 3.89
C LYS A 25 5.86 10.48 2.67
N THR A 26 5.02 11.49 2.45
CA THR A 26 5.14 12.50 1.38
C THR A 26 4.91 13.89 1.98
N MET A 27 5.10 14.95 1.19
CA MET A 27 4.75 16.31 1.64
C MET A 27 3.26 16.52 1.88
N LYS A 28 2.38 15.64 1.37
CA LYS A 28 0.92 15.77 1.40
C LYS A 28 0.24 14.66 2.22
N GLY A 29 0.94 14.14 3.23
CA GLY A 29 0.50 12.98 4.01
C GLY A 29 1.21 11.69 3.60
N CYS A 30 0.53 10.55 3.62
CA CYS A 30 1.11 9.24 3.32
C CYS A 30 0.50 8.62 2.06
N ARG A 31 1.31 7.89 1.31
CA ARG A 31 0.83 7.01 0.23
C ARG A 31 0.92 5.57 0.67
N ILE A 32 -0.07 4.78 0.29
CA ILE A 32 -0.15 3.35 0.60
C ILE A 32 -0.26 2.56 -0.70
N GLY A 33 0.42 1.41 -0.77
CA GLY A 33 0.33 0.47 -1.88
C GLY A 33 0.72 -0.94 -1.47
N PHE A 34 0.72 -1.88 -2.42
CA PHE A 34 1.06 -3.28 -2.16
C PHE A 34 2.56 -3.55 -2.27
N THR A 35 3.07 -4.35 -1.33
CA THR A 35 4.45 -4.86 -1.37
C THR A 35 4.67 -5.78 -2.57
N PRO A 36 5.92 -5.99 -3.00
CA PRO A 36 6.22 -6.90 -4.13
C PRO A 36 5.62 -8.29 -3.93
N LYS A 37 5.65 -8.79 -2.69
CA LYS A 37 5.09 -10.10 -2.32
C LYS A 37 3.59 -10.18 -2.57
N VAL A 38 2.85 -9.13 -2.22
CA VAL A 38 1.39 -9.10 -2.42
C VAL A 38 1.04 -8.96 -3.89
N VAL A 39 1.72 -8.08 -4.63
CA VAL A 39 1.52 -7.94 -6.08
C VAL A 39 1.77 -9.28 -6.79
N ALA A 40 2.88 -9.96 -6.48
CA ALA A 40 3.19 -11.27 -7.06
C ALA A 40 2.18 -12.36 -6.67
N LYS A 41 1.69 -12.34 -5.41
CA LYS A 41 0.70 -13.31 -4.92
C LYS A 41 -0.67 -13.14 -5.57
N MET A 42 -1.12 -11.90 -5.76
CA MET A 42 -2.39 -11.58 -6.43
C MET A 42 -2.34 -11.99 -7.91
N GLY A 43 -1.20 -11.80 -8.56
CA GLY A 43 -1.03 -12.11 -9.98
C GLY A 43 -1.94 -11.24 -10.85
N ASN A 44 -2.80 -11.88 -11.65
CA ASN A 44 -3.67 -11.16 -12.59
C ASN A 44 -4.89 -10.58 -11.87
N ILE A 45 -4.78 -9.31 -11.49
CA ILE A 45 -5.86 -8.51 -10.93
C ILE A 45 -6.85 -8.16 -12.05
N ARG A 46 -8.12 -8.47 -11.83
CA ARG A 46 -9.23 -8.15 -12.73
C ARG A 46 -9.92 -6.85 -12.35
N PHE A 47 -10.04 -6.61 -11.06
CA PHE A 47 -10.82 -5.50 -10.56
C PHE A 47 -10.32 -5.06 -9.18
N MET A 48 -10.44 -3.76 -8.92
CA MET A 48 -10.18 -3.15 -7.62
C MET A 48 -11.28 -2.13 -7.32
N GLU A 49 -11.77 -2.13 -6.09
CA GLU A 49 -12.80 -1.21 -5.62
C GLU A 49 -12.45 -0.64 -4.26
N LEU A 50 -12.41 0.69 -4.18
CA LEU A 50 -12.26 1.38 -2.92
C LEU A 50 -13.62 1.48 -2.23
N LEU A 51 -13.68 1.10 -0.96
CA LEU A 51 -14.94 1.06 -0.20
C LEU A 51 -15.28 2.42 0.43
N THR A 52 -14.28 3.18 0.87
CA THR A 52 -14.47 4.41 1.65
C THR A 52 -13.54 5.52 1.19
N ILE A 53 -14.06 6.75 1.12
CA ILE A 53 -13.31 8.01 1.02
C ILE A 53 -13.62 8.84 2.27
N GLY A 54 -12.63 9.59 2.75
CA GLY A 54 -12.75 10.38 3.98
C GLY A 54 -12.15 9.68 5.20
N GLU A 55 -12.66 10.01 6.38
CA GLU A 55 -12.20 9.44 7.65
C GLU A 55 -12.35 7.92 7.68
N ILE A 56 -11.33 7.24 8.22
CA ILE A 56 -11.28 5.79 8.33
C ILE A 56 -10.39 5.39 9.53
N GLU A 57 -10.79 4.35 10.26
CA GLU A 57 -10.06 3.84 11.43
C GLU A 57 -9.28 2.55 11.12
N GLU A 58 -8.17 2.33 11.83
CA GLU A 58 -7.36 1.11 11.70
C GLU A 58 -8.22 -0.16 11.75
N GLY A 59 -8.04 -1.04 10.76
CA GLY A 59 -8.77 -2.30 10.65
C GLY A 59 -10.08 -2.23 9.86
N GLU A 60 -10.61 -1.03 9.57
CA GLU A 60 -11.80 -0.90 8.75
C GLU A 60 -11.57 -1.32 7.28
N PRO A 61 -12.59 -1.85 6.58
CA PRO A 61 -12.49 -2.25 5.18
C PRO A 61 -12.09 -1.08 4.27
N LEU A 62 -11.05 -1.27 3.48
CA LEU A 62 -10.49 -0.25 2.59
C LEU A 62 -10.76 -0.56 1.12
N LEU A 63 -10.39 -1.77 0.69
CA LEU A 63 -10.28 -2.11 -0.73
C LEU A 63 -10.65 -3.58 -0.96
N ILE A 64 -11.48 -3.81 -1.98
CA ILE A 64 -11.70 -5.15 -2.54
C ILE A 64 -10.83 -5.30 -3.77
N VAL A 65 -10.08 -6.40 -3.86
CA VAL A 65 -9.27 -6.78 -5.02
C VAL A 65 -9.74 -8.13 -5.53
N GLU A 66 -10.25 -8.17 -6.75
CA GLU A 66 -10.59 -9.41 -7.44
C GLU A 66 -9.49 -9.79 -8.42
N THR A 67 -9.07 -11.04 -8.34
CA THR A 67 -8.11 -11.67 -9.25
C THR A 67 -8.81 -12.80 -10.02
N LEU A 68 -8.10 -13.42 -10.95
CA LEU A 68 -8.59 -14.65 -11.59
C LEU A 68 -8.88 -15.79 -10.61
N LYS A 69 -8.20 -15.82 -9.46
CA LYS A 69 -8.19 -16.98 -8.56
C LYS A 69 -8.97 -16.75 -7.26
N ALA A 70 -9.13 -15.50 -6.85
CA ALA A 70 -9.64 -15.15 -5.54
C ALA A 70 -10.15 -13.70 -5.48
N VAL A 71 -11.00 -13.43 -4.50
CA VAL A 71 -11.37 -12.10 -4.04
C VAL A 71 -10.68 -11.85 -2.71
N HIS A 72 -10.07 -10.68 -2.56
CA HIS A 72 -9.36 -10.26 -1.35
C HIS A 72 -9.99 -8.98 -0.81
N GLU A 73 -10.28 -8.98 0.49
CA GLU A 73 -10.64 -7.77 1.22
C GLU A 73 -9.41 -7.28 1.99
N ILE A 74 -9.11 -6.00 1.86
CA ILE A 74 -7.96 -5.35 2.47
C ILE A 74 -8.49 -4.30 3.44
N SER A 75 -8.06 -4.37 4.69
CA SER A 75 -8.33 -3.37 5.71
C SER A 75 -7.31 -2.24 5.68
N VAL A 76 -7.70 -1.06 6.17
CA VAL A 76 -6.76 0.06 6.32
C VAL A 76 -5.77 -0.23 7.45
N PRO A 77 -4.47 0.00 7.26
CA PRO A 77 -3.46 -0.39 8.24
C PRO A 77 -3.25 0.62 9.37
N ILE A 78 -3.74 1.85 9.21
CA ILE A 78 -3.64 2.95 10.16
C ILE A 78 -4.81 3.90 9.97
N SER A 79 -5.25 4.53 11.04
CA SER A 79 -6.32 5.52 11.01
C SER A 79 -5.86 6.82 10.33
N GLY A 80 -6.79 7.49 9.64
CA GLY A 80 -6.57 8.81 9.05
C GLY A 80 -7.71 9.20 8.13
N GLU A 81 -7.40 9.97 7.09
CA GLU A 81 -8.38 10.45 6.12
C GLU A 81 -7.90 10.14 4.69
N ILE A 82 -8.67 9.38 3.92
CA ILE A 82 -8.37 9.06 2.53
C ILE A 82 -8.78 10.25 1.66
N VAL A 83 -7.80 10.93 1.07
CA VAL A 83 -8.01 12.16 0.29
C VAL A 83 -7.90 11.97 -1.22
N SER A 84 -7.29 10.87 -1.69
CA SER A 84 -7.24 10.56 -3.12
C SER A 84 -6.89 9.11 -3.41
N ILE A 85 -7.23 8.67 -4.62
CA ILE A 85 -6.83 7.39 -5.19
C ILE A 85 -5.99 7.56 -6.46
N ASN A 86 -5.18 6.55 -6.76
CA ASN A 86 -4.47 6.45 -8.03
C ASN A 86 -5.41 5.90 -9.10
N LYS A 87 -6.24 6.78 -9.66
CA LYS A 87 -7.27 6.40 -10.66
C LYS A 87 -6.73 5.54 -11.79
N LYS A 88 -5.50 5.80 -12.25
CA LYS A 88 -4.86 5.02 -13.32
C LYS A 88 -4.73 3.53 -12.98
N VAL A 89 -4.41 3.20 -11.73
CA VAL A 89 -4.27 1.81 -11.30
C VAL A 89 -5.64 1.15 -11.13
N PHE A 90 -6.66 1.91 -10.73
CA PHE A 90 -8.04 1.40 -10.65
C PHE A 90 -8.64 1.16 -12.04
N GLU A 91 -8.36 2.02 -13.01
CA GLU A 91 -8.82 1.89 -14.41
C GLU A 91 -8.02 0.84 -15.17
N SER A 92 -6.73 0.68 -14.84
CA SER A 92 -5.79 -0.25 -15.46
C SER A 92 -5.01 -1.00 -14.37
N PRO A 93 -5.59 -2.05 -13.76
CA PRO A 93 -4.93 -2.82 -12.68
C PRO A 93 -3.59 -3.43 -13.06
N GLU A 94 -3.31 -3.63 -14.35
CA GLU A 94 -2.00 -4.05 -14.87
C GLU A 94 -0.87 -3.04 -14.60
N LEU A 95 -1.20 -1.78 -14.27
CA LEU A 95 -0.24 -0.76 -13.85
C LEU A 95 0.15 -0.90 -12.38
N LEU A 96 -0.50 -1.79 -11.63
CA LEU A 96 -0.10 -2.08 -10.27
C LEU A 96 1.27 -2.76 -10.27
N THR A 97 2.22 -2.05 -9.69
CA THR A 97 3.59 -2.52 -9.45
C THR A 97 3.90 -2.42 -7.97
N ASP A 98 5.04 -2.96 -7.56
CA ASP A 98 5.53 -2.87 -6.17
C ASP A 98 5.88 -1.43 -5.72
N GLN A 99 5.75 -0.45 -6.62
CA GLN A 99 5.95 0.98 -6.39
C GLN A 99 4.68 1.80 -6.61
N ALA A 100 3.62 1.17 -7.13
CA ALA A 100 2.37 1.86 -7.41
C ALA A 100 1.62 2.15 -6.11
N TRP A 101 1.46 3.43 -5.79
CA TRP A 101 0.53 3.84 -4.75
C TRP A 101 -0.90 3.62 -5.22
N ILE A 102 -1.80 3.32 -4.28
CA ILE A 102 -3.21 3.03 -4.51
C ILE A 102 -4.05 4.15 -3.90
N ILE A 103 -3.73 4.53 -2.66
CA ILE A 103 -4.41 5.61 -1.93
C ILE A 103 -3.40 6.62 -1.38
N GLN A 104 -3.89 7.83 -1.14
CA GLN A 104 -3.20 8.84 -0.36
C GLN A 104 -4.06 9.23 0.84
N MET A 105 -3.43 9.31 2.00
CA MET A 105 -4.06 9.65 3.27
C MET A 105 -3.42 10.88 3.91
N THR A 106 -4.23 11.68 4.59
CA THR A 106 -3.83 12.76 5.52
C THR A 106 -4.31 12.44 6.93
N ASN A 107 -4.01 13.31 7.89
CA ASN A 107 -4.46 13.18 9.29
C ASN A 107 -4.16 11.80 9.91
N VAL A 108 -3.05 11.20 9.48
CA VAL A 108 -2.63 9.87 9.91
C VAL A 108 -2.24 9.91 11.38
N LYS A 109 -2.74 8.96 12.18
CA LYS A 109 -2.36 8.84 13.59
C LYS A 109 -0.89 8.44 13.72
N ASP A 110 -0.06 9.38 14.18
CA ASP A 110 1.40 9.20 14.26
C ASP A 110 1.81 8.01 15.15
N MET A 111 1.07 7.75 16.24
CA MET A 111 1.36 6.61 17.13
C MET A 111 1.20 5.25 16.44
N GLU A 112 0.22 5.11 15.53
CA GLU A 112 0.01 3.88 14.76
C GLU A 112 1.12 3.74 13.70
N TYR A 113 1.41 4.83 12.99
CA TYR A 113 2.48 4.86 11.99
C TYR A 113 3.87 4.50 12.57
N GLN A 114 4.19 5.01 13.77
CA GLN A 114 5.50 4.77 14.41
C GLN A 114 5.69 3.32 14.86
N LYS A 115 4.61 2.59 15.16
CA LYS A 115 4.67 1.17 15.53
C LYS A 115 4.99 0.26 14.35
N LEU A 116 4.79 0.73 13.12
CA LEU A 116 5.03 -0.08 11.95
C LEU A 116 6.53 -0.35 11.75
N PRO A 117 6.90 -1.58 11.34
CA PRO A 117 8.28 -1.91 11.02
C PRO A 117 8.77 -1.14 9.78
N ASP A 118 10.05 -0.81 9.78
CA ASP A 118 10.70 -0.25 8.60
C ASP A 118 10.83 -1.32 7.51
N TYR A 119 10.61 -0.93 6.25
CA TYR A 119 10.68 -1.83 5.08
C TYR A 119 11.97 -2.65 5.03
N LYS A 120 13.10 -2.09 5.48
CA LYS A 120 14.41 -2.77 5.49
C LYS A 120 14.57 -3.85 6.55
N GLN A 121 13.82 -3.77 7.64
CA GLN A 121 13.95 -4.67 8.78
C GLN A 121 13.12 -5.94 8.60
N VAL A 122 12.23 -5.96 7.61
CA VAL A 122 11.48 -7.16 7.25
C VAL A 122 12.35 -8.04 6.39
N GLU A 123 12.84 -9.14 6.96
CA GLU A 123 13.38 -10.25 6.21
C GLU A 123 12.26 -10.80 5.33
N TRP A 124 12.38 -10.55 4.01
CA TRP A 124 11.55 -11.23 3.04
C TRP A 124 12.01 -12.69 3.01
N GLN A 125 11.49 -13.51 3.93
CA GLN A 125 11.67 -14.97 3.86
C GLN A 125 11.03 -15.42 2.55
N ILE A 126 11.87 -15.55 1.52
CA ILE A 126 11.55 -16.18 0.26
C ILE A 126 11.54 -17.68 0.58
N GLY A 127 10.36 -18.17 0.97
CA GLY A 127 10.05 -19.60 0.98
C GLY A 127 9.55 -20.01 -0.38
#